data_AF-A0A212DYA7-F1
#
_entry.id   AF-A0A212DYA7-F1
#
_cell.length_a   1.000
_cell.length_b   1.000
_cell.length_c   1.000
_cell.angle_alpha   90.00
_cell.angle_beta   90.00
_cell.angle_gamma   90.00
#
_symmetry.space_group_name_H-M   'P 1'
#
loop_
_entity.id
_entity.type
_entity.pdbx_description
1 polymer ?
#
loop_
_entity_poly.entity_id
_entity_poly.type
_entity_poly.pdbx_seq_one_letter_code
_entity_poly.pdbx_strand_id
1 'polypeptide(L)'
;MKNELNIKLSTHEFTRNSNDSVCHTLIYKPINIEESKLGDLFIVGEIDQSSLSTAENTNREELEKFAAENTNIISQISSQIKREYYKDRKRDSRKSFEESIKKANSFFAEIVSEKKYFNIRNVNFIVAAYANQLFHFTACGKSKIFLLRGDSVLEIEKKLFIEKKIYAPKIFNNIATGRLAKKDFLILATSRFPELFPPAAIKTVIANNSFENSCEYISETLRKDKKQAPCGLIMIRVIAGENVSTIRYSYEELKNAANIYDPNRVDIINAAGNTTGKQNSGNANNYKSKILFLKNNGNEFLKQRLPKISCRAKKELFNFWGFIKYFFGKFLPACPPVNKTCRRVWLLKNAIIKYSRNGTIRRKKTTIIAALIIFLIAIIIFYFLTGKSTIIIK
;
A
#
# COMPACT_ATOMS: atom_id res chain seq x y z
N MET A 1 25.46 -27.48 20.13
CA MET A 1 24.17 -27.35 19.41
C MET A 1 23.85 -25.87 19.26
N LYS A 2 23.36 -25.41 18.10
CA LYS A 2 22.81 -24.05 18.00
C LYS A 2 21.39 -24.10 18.55
N ASN A 3 21.11 -23.35 19.63
CA ASN A 3 19.74 -23.13 20.06
C ASN A 3 19.06 -22.23 19.01
N GLU A 4 18.39 -22.86 18.05
CA GLU A 4 17.48 -22.16 17.16
C GLU A 4 16.36 -21.58 18.02
N LEU A 5 16.44 -20.27 18.25
CA LEU A 5 15.44 -19.55 18.99
C LEU A 5 14.13 -19.65 18.20
N ASN A 6 13.23 -20.50 18.70
CA ASN A 6 11.83 -20.47 18.32
C ASN A 6 11.35 -19.02 18.45
N ILE A 7 10.63 -18.54 17.45
CA ILE A 7 10.08 -17.19 17.43
C ILE A 7 8.61 -17.33 17.04
N LYS A 8 7.74 -16.82 17.91
CA LYS A 8 6.29 -16.78 17.67
C LYS A 8 5.91 -15.38 17.23
N LEU A 9 5.04 -15.29 16.23
CA LEU A 9 4.43 -14.02 15.85
C LEU A 9 3.11 -13.85 16.61
N SER A 10 2.94 -12.71 17.28
CA SER A 10 1.61 -12.20 17.62
C SER A 10 1.19 -11.22 16.53
N THR A 11 -0.04 -11.34 16.04
CA THR A 11 -0.53 -10.63 14.86
C THR A 11 -1.89 -10.03 15.15
N HIS A 12 -2.03 -8.73 14.94
CA HIS A 12 -3.31 -8.03 14.99
C HIS A 12 -3.58 -7.38 13.64
N GLU A 13 -4.80 -7.55 13.11
CA GLU A 13 -5.23 -6.93 11.86
C GLU A 13 -6.34 -5.91 12.07
N PHE A 14 -6.38 -4.90 11.23
CA PHE A 14 -7.45 -3.91 11.18
C PHE A 14 -7.65 -3.48 9.73
N THR A 15 -8.89 -3.60 9.27
CA THR A 15 -9.35 -3.07 7.97
C THR A 15 -10.50 -2.11 8.21
N ARG A 16 -10.39 -0.90 7.67
CA ARG A 16 -11.49 0.06 7.52
C ARG A 16 -11.60 0.45 6.06
N ASN A 17 -12.83 0.41 5.52
CA ASN A 17 -13.18 0.90 4.19
C ASN A 17 -13.88 2.25 4.27
N SER A 18 -13.86 3.00 3.18
CA SER A 18 -14.65 4.22 2.99
C SER A 18 -15.23 4.25 1.57
N ASN A 19 -16.11 5.20 1.28
CA ASN A 19 -16.67 5.37 -0.08
C ASN A 19 -15.59 5.72 -1.13
N ASP A 20 -14.49 6.32 -0.68
CA ASP A 20 -13.38 6.75 -1.55
C ASP A 20 -12.29 5.68 -1.70
N SER A 21 -12.42 4.50 -1.09
CA SER A 21 -11.29 3.56 -1.02
C SER A 21 -11.59 2.25 -0.29
N VAL A 22 -11.01 1.17 -0.83
CA VAL A 22 -11.13 -0.20 -0.31
C VAL A 22 -9.80 -0.65 0.27
N CYS A 23 -9.81 -1.14 1.50
CA CYS A 23 -8.70 -1.82 2.16
C CYS A 23 -9.00 -3.31 2.37
N HIS A 24 -7.96 -4.11 2.46
CA HIS A 24 -8.04 -5.50 2.89
C HIS A 24 -6.74 -5.96 3.55
N THR A 25 -6.85 -6.58 4.72
CA THR A 25 -5.76 -7.26 5.43
C THR A 25 -5.99 -8.76 5.35
N LEU A 26 -4.92 -9.53 5.10
CA LEU A 26 -4.98 -10.97 5.00
C LEU A 26 -3.72 -11.59 5.63
N ILE A 27 -3.94 -12.58 6.50
CA ILE A 27 -2.89 -13.36 7.14
C ILE A 27 -3.11 -14.84 6.77
N TYR A 28 -2.14 -15.42 6.06
CA TYR A 28 -2.17 -16.83 5.68
C TYR A 28 -1.09 -17.59 6.43
N LYS A 29 -1.54 -18.51 7.29
CA LYS A 29 -0.70 -19.48 7.99
C LYS A 29 -0.56 -20.77 7.15
N PRO A 30 0.57 -21.49 7.25
CA PRO A 30 0.76 -22.77 6.58
C PRO A 30 -0.21 -23.82 7.13
N ILE A 31 -0.80 -24.64 6.24
CA ILE A 31 -1.83 -25.61 6.62
C ILE A 31 -1.22 -26.97 6.98
N ASN A 32 -0.04 -27.29 6.43
CA ASN A 32 0.64 -28.57 6.62
C ASN A 32 2.14 -28.40 6.93
N ILE A 33 2.77 -29.50 7.36
CA ILE A 33 4.19 -29.57 7.77
C ILE A 33 5.14 -29.14 6.63
N GLU A 34 4.76 -29.40 5.38
CA GLU A 34 5.58 -29.04 4.23
C GLU A 34 5.54 -27.52 3.97
N GLU A 35 4.35 -26.92 4.03
CA GLU A 35 4.15 -25.46 3.97
C GLU A 35 4.75 -24.74 5.18
N SER A 36 4.85 -25.39 6.34
CA SER A 36 5.44 -24.80 7.55
C SER A 36 6.86 -24.27 7.33
N LYS A 37 7.63 -24.89 6.43
CA LYS A 37 8.98 -24.44 6.02
C LYS A 37 8.98 -23.10 5.25
N LEU A 38 7.86 -22.77 4.62
CA LEU A 38 7.62 -21.50 3.93
C LEU A 38 7.08 -20.42 4.89
N GLY A 39 6.67 -20.78 6.11
CA GLY A 39 6.25 -19.83 7.15
C GLY A 39 4.96 -19.08 6.83
N ASP A 40 4.75 -17.95 7.50
CA ASP A 40 3.53 -17.15 7.41
C ASP A 40 3.61 -16.11 6.28
N LEU A 41 2.49 -15.81 5.63
CA LEU A 41 2.35 -14.82 4.56
C LEU A 41 1.33 -13.73 4.95
N PHE A 42 1.76 -12.48 4.87
CA PHE A 42 1.02 -11.26 5.23
C PHE A 42 0.75 -10.43 3.98
N ILE A 43 -0.48 -9.96 3.82
CA ILE A 43 -0.88 -9.09 2.71
C ILE A 43 -1.69 -7.92 3.27
N VAL A 44 -1.34 -6.71 2.86
CA VAL A 44 -2.11 -5.48 3.12
C VAL A 44 -2.32 -4.78 1.80
N GLY A 45 -3.57 -4.70 1.33
CA GLY A 45 -3.94 -4.04 0.09
C GLY A 45 -4.87 -2.85 0.33
N GLU A 46 -4.67 -1.78 -0.44
CA GLU A 46 -5.54 -0.61 -0.53
C GLU A 46 -5.65 -0.18 -2.00
N ILE A 47 -6.86 0.11 -2.46
CA ILE A 47 -7.11 0.80 -3.72
C ILE A 47 -7.82 2.12 -3.42
N ASP A 48 -7.14 3.22 -3.74
CA ASP A 48 -7.61 4.59 -3.60
C ASP A 48 -8.56 4.94 -4.78
N GLN A 49 -9.82 5.26 -4.49
CA GLN A 49 -10.83 5.68 -5.46
C GLN A 49 -11.09 7.20 -5.42
N SER A 50 -10.36 7.98 -4.61
CA SER A 50 -10.57 9.43 -4.47
C SER A 50 -10.44 10.23 -5.77
N SER A 51 -9.74 9.68 -6.79
CA SER A 51 -9.66 10.27 -8.13
C SER A 51 -10.92 10.05 -8.99
N LEU A 52 -11.80 9.14 -8.58
CA LEU A 52 -13.09 8.86 -9.25
C LEU A 52 -14.22 9.66 -8.59
N SER A 53 -14.26 9.75 -7.25
CA SER A 53 -15.30 10.47 -6.52
C SER A 53 -15.33 11.99 -6.73
N THR A 54 -14.26 12.59 -7.28
CA THR A 54 -14.26 14.00 -7.73
C THR A 54 -15.09 14.27 -8.99
N ALA A 55 -15.67 13.25 -9.64
CA ALA A 55 -16.66 13.46 -10.69
C ALA A 55 -18.04 13.73 -10.05
N GLU A 56 -18.47 14.99 -10.04
CA GLU A 56 -19.62 15.53 -9.28
C GLU A 56 -21.00 14.91 -9.60
N ASN A 57 -21.08 13.93 -10.51
CA ASN A 57 -22.32 13.27 -10.98
C ASN A 57 -22.28 11.73 -10.93
N THR A 58 -21.28 11.09 -10.30
CA THR A 58 -21.26 9.61 -10.20
C THR A 58 -22.36 9.10 -9.27
N ASN A 59 -23.19 8.18 -9.76
CA ASN A 59 -24.29 7.64 -8.97
C ASN A 59 -23.75 6.80 -7.81
N ARG A 60 -24.43 6.84 -6.65
CA ARG A 60 -24.02 6.07 -5.45
C ARG A 60 -23.89 4.57 -5.73
N GLU A 61 -24.81 4.02 -6.52
CA GLU A 61 -24.81 2.62 -6.95
C GLU A 61 -23.55 2.26 -7.76
N GLU A 62 -23.05 3.18 -8.60
CA GLU A 62 -21.80 2.97 -9.35
C GLU A 62 -20.59 2.94 -8.42
N LEU A 63 -20.53 3.82 -7.41
CA LEU A 63 -19.46 3.82 -6.40
C LEU A 63 -19.44 2.51 -5.59
N GLU A 64 -20.62 2.05 -5.13
CA GLU A 64 -20.75 0.78 -4.41
C GLU A 64 -20.33 -0.42 -5.30
N LYS A 65 -20.70 -0.41 -6.59
CA LYS A 65 -20.25 -1.39 -7.58
C LYS A 65 -18.73 -1.37 -7.80
N PHE A 66 -18.11 -0.19 -7.94
CA PHE A 66 -16.66 -0.07 -8.07
C PHE A 66 -15.92 -0.51 -6.79
N ALA A 67 -16.47 -0.24 -5.61
CA ALA A 67 -15.91 -0.70 -4.34
C ALA A 67 -15.97 -2.23 -4.23
N ALA A 68 -17.09 -2.86 -4.60
CA ALA A 68 -17.20 -4.32 -4.66
C ALA A 68 -16.20 -4.93 -5.67
N GLU A 69 -16.05 -4.31 -6.85
CA GLU A 69 -15.11 -4.76 -7.87
C GLU A 69 -13.64 -4.63 -7.44
N ASN A 70 -13.26 -3.54 -6.78
CA ASN A 70 -11.92 -3.34 -6.22
C ASN A 70 -11.63 -4.30 -5.05
N THR A 71 -12.63 -4.60 -4.23
CA THR A 71 -12.52 -5.64 -3.18
C THR A 71 -12.21 -7.00 -3.81
N ASN A 72 -12.94 -7.37 -4.87
CA ASN A 72 -12.71 -8.61 -5.62
C ASN A 72 -11.29 -8.64 -6.23
N ILE A 73 -10.83 -7.55 -6.84
CA ILE A 73 -9.46 -7.42 -7.37
C ILE A 73 -8.41 -7.72 -6.28
N ILE A 74 -8.48 -7.08 -5.11
CA ILE A 74 -7.52 -7.32 -4.02
C ILE A 74 -7.55 -8.79 -3.56
N SER A 75 -8.74 -9.36 -3.39
CA SER A 75 -8.91 -10.76 -2.99
C SER A 75 -8.37 -11.76 -4.02
N GLN A 76 -8.56 -11.48 -5.32
CA GLN A 76 -8.03 -12.29 -6.40
C GLN A 76 -6.49 -12.24 -6.43
N ILE A 77 -5.89 -11.05 -6.37
CA ILE A 77 -4.43 -10.86 -6.32
C ILE A 77 -3.85 -11.60 -5.11
N SER A 78 -4.45 -11.44 -3.93
CA SER A 78 -4.01 -12.07 -2.69
C SER A 78 -4.09 -13.59 -2.77
N SER A 79 -5.16 -14.13 -3.38
CA SER A 79 -5.33 -15.56 -3.63
C SER A 79 -4.30 -16.10 -4.62
N GLN A 80 -3.94 -15.35 -5.66
CA GLN A 80 -2.88 -15.70 -6.61
C GLN A 80 -1.50 -15.76 -5.93
N ILE A 81 -1.18 -14.75 -5.10
CA ILE A 81 0.06 -14.70 -4.31
C ILE A 81 0.12 -15.90 -3.37
N LYS A 82 -0.92 -16.13 -2.55
CA LYS A 82 -1.01 -17.27 -1.64
C LYS A 82 -0.79 -18.59 -2.37
N ARG A 83 -1.52 -18.81 -3.46
CA ARG A 83 -1.47 -20.06 -4.23
C ARG A 83 -0.08 -20.30 -4.78
N GLU A 84 0.55 -19.32 -5.42
CA GLU A 84 1.89 -19.51 -5.99
C GLU A 84 2.98 -19.64 -4.91
N TYR A 85 2.83 -18.95 -3.77
CA TYR A 85 3.77 -19.03 -2.64
C TYR A 85 3.85 -20.45 -2.05
N TYR A 86 2.70 -21.07 -1.76
CA TYR A 86 2.61 -22.40 -1.16
C TYR A 86 2.59 -23.56 -2.18
N LYS A 87 2.68 -23.27 -3.49
CA LYS A 87 2.57 -24.25 -4.59
C LYS A 87 3.67 -25.30 -4.61
N ASP A 88 4.91 -24.86 -4.43
CA ASP A 88 6.11 -25.70 -4.54
C ASP A 88 6.76 -25.86 -3.18
N ARG A 89 6.35 -26.91 -2.48
CA ARG A 89 6.73 -27.17 -1.09
C ARG A 89 8.18 -27.63 -0.91
N LYS A 90 8.91 -27.87 -2.02
CA LYS A 90 10.34 -28.19 -2.02
C LYS A 90 11.21 -26.93 -2.19
N ARG A 91 10.59 -25.79 -2.49
CA ARG A 91 11.24 -24.50 -2.70
C ARG A 91 11.55 -23.81 -1.37
N ASP A 92 12.59 -22.99 -1.33
CA ASP A 92 12.88 -22.13 -0.19
C ASP A 92 11.91 -20.94 -0.13
N SER A 93 11.68 -20.41 1.08
CA SER A 93 10.74 -19.29 1.33
C SER A 93 11.02 -18.07 0.45
N ARG A 94 12.30 -17.75 0.23
CA ARG A 94 12.71 -16.60 -0.59
C ARG A 94 12.33 -16.81 -2.05
N LYS A 95 12.67 -17.95 -2.65
CA LYS A 95 12.35 -18.24 -4.05
C LYS A 95 10.85 -18.44 -4.26
N SER A 96 10.11 -19.00 -3.29
CA SER A 96 8.64 -19.00 -3.30
C SER A 96 8.07 -17.59 -3.30
N PHE A 97 8.65 -16.67 -2.51
CA PHE A 97 8.28 -15.26 -2.49
C PHE A 97 8.60 -14.57 -3.83
N GLU A 98 9.79 -14.78 -4.38
CA GLU A 98 10.19 -14.19 -5.68
C GLU A 98 9.26 -14.65 -6.82
N GLU A 99 8.87 -15.93 -6.87
CA GLU A 99 7.94 -16.45 -7.87
C GLU A 99 6.49 -15.99 -7.66
N SER A 100 6.00 -15.92 -6.41
CA SER A 100 4.64 -15.41 -6.14
C SER A 100 4.49 -13.94 -6.52
N ILE A 101 5.52 -13.12 -6.27
CA ILE A 101 5.56 -11.71 -6.68
C ILE A 101 5.70 -11.56 -8.21
N LYS A 102 6.43 -12.46 -8.91
CA LYS A 102 6.41 -12.49 -10.39
C LYS A 102 5.01 -12.79 -10.92
N LYS A 103 4.35 -13.83 -10.40
CA LYS A 103 2.99 -14.22 -10.85
C LYS A 103 1.96 -13.13 -10.55
N ALA A 104 2.08 -12.45 -9.40
CA ALA A 104 1.26 -11.29 -9.06
C ALA A 104 1.44 -10.13 -10.06
N ASN A 105 2.68 -9.80 -10.44
CA ASN A 105 2.92 -8.76 -11.45
C ASN A 105 2.30 -9.11 -12.81
N SER A 106 2.36 -10.37 -13.26
CA SER A 106 1.66 -10.81 -14.48
C SER A 106 0.15 -10.64 -14.37
N PHE A 107 -0.45 -11.09 -13.26
CA PHE A 107 -1.89 -10.98 -13.01
C PHE A 107 -2.36 -9.51 -12.91
N PHE A 108 -1.55 -8.63 -12.33
CA PHE A 108 -1.80 -7.19 -12.36
C PHE A 108 -1.75 -6.61 -13.78
N ALA A 109 -0.82 -7.07 -14.63
CA ALA A 109 -0.75 -6.61 -16.02
C ALA A 109 -1.98 -7.05 -16.83
N GLU A 110 -2.47 -8.28 -16.61
CA GLU A 110 -3.73 -8.81 -17.14
C GLU A 110 -4.90 -7.89 -16.72
N ILE A 111 -5.12 -7.67 -15.41
CA ILE A 111 -6.19 -6.78 -14.89
C ILE A 111 -6.13 -5.37 -15.49
N VAL A 112 -4.94 -4.77 -15.59
CA VAL A 112 -4.76 -3.41 -16.13
C VAL A 112 -5.07 -3.35 -17.63
N SER A 113 -4.84 -4.44 -18.37
CA SER A 113 -5.17 -4.52 -19.79
C SER A 113 -6.67 -4.68 -20.04
N GLU A 114 -7.38 -5.38 -19.16
CA GLU A 114 -8.82 -5.61 -19.24
C GLU A 114 -9.63 -4.40 -18.73
N LYS A 115 -9.23 -3.84 -17.57
CA LYS A 115 -10.02 -2.85 -16.84
C LYS A 115 -9.53 -1.43 -17.10
N LYS A 116 -10.13 -0.78 -18.11
CA LYS A 116 -9.82 0.62 -18.52
C LYS A 116 -9.80 1.65 -17.39
N TYR A 117 -10.59 1.45 -16.32
CA TYR A 117 -10.69 2.36 -15.18
C TYR A 117 -9.67 2.07 -14.06
N PHE A 118 -9.01 0.91 -14.07
CA PHE A 118 -8.11 0.49 -13.01
C PHE A 118 -6.74 1.15 -13.14
N ASN A 119 -6.44 2.06 -12.22
CA ASN A 119 -5.18 2.82 -12.22
C ASN A 119 -4.17 2.27 -11.21
N ILE A 120 -3.08 1.68 -11.70
CA ILE A 120 -1.94 1.19 -10.90
C ILE A 120 -1.46 2.21 -9.85
N ARG A 121 -1.51 3.51 -10.16
CA ARG A 121 -1.01 4.58 -9.27
C ARG A 121 -1.79 4.72 -7.96
N ASN A 122 -3.00 4.19 -7.94
CA ASN A 122 -3.90 4.24 -6.80
C ASN A 122 -3.81 2.97 -5.93
N VAL A 123 -2.99 1.99 -6.34
CA VAL A 123 -2.77 0.74 -5.62
C VAL A 123 -1.66 0.93 -4.60
N ASN A 124 -1.99 0.81 -3.33
CA ASN A 124 -1.04 0.77 -2.22
C ASN A 124 -1.06 -0.66 -1.67
N PHE A 125 0.03 -1.41 -1.82
CA PHE A 125 0.03 -2.84 -1.50
C PHE A 125 1.33 -3.22 -0.78
N ILE A 126 1.24 -4.09 0.22
CA ILE A 126 2.36 -4.73 0.90
C ILE A 126 2.13 -6.24 0.81
N VAL A 127 3.18 -6.96 0.46
CA VAL A 127 3.26 -8.41 0.60
C VAL A 127 4.50 -8.70 1.43
N ALA A 128 4.37 -9.52 2.46
CA ALA A 128 5.50 -9.96 3.27
C ALA A 128 5.36 -11.42 3.67
N ALA A 129 6.47 -12.13 3.81
CA ALA A 129 6.51 -13.49 4.32
C ALA A 129 7.57 -13.62 5.41
N TYR A 130 7.26 -14.39 6.45
CA TYR A 130 8.16 -14.66 7.56
C TYR A 130 8.43 -16.15 7.70
N ALA A 131 9.68 -16.56 7.49
CA ALA A 131 10.12 -17.95 7.59
C ALA A 131 11.56 -18.00 8.10
N ASN A 132 11.88 -18.94 9.01
CA ASN A 132 13.25 -19.19 9.46
C ASN A 132 14.00 -17.91 9.91
N GLN A 133 13.32 -17.05 10.67
CA GLN A 133 13.81 -15.73 11.13
C GLN A 133 14.07 -14.68 10.03
N LEU A 134 13.83 -15.03 8.76
CA LEU A 134 13.89 -14.13 7.61
C LEU A 134 12.51 -13.52 7.34
N PHE A 135 12.50 -12.20 7.18
CA PHE A 135 11.35 -11.43 6.74
C PHE A 135 11.60 -10.95 5.31
N HIS A 136 10.93 -11.59 4.35
CA HIS A 136 10.90 -11.20 2.95
C HIS A 136 9.74 -10.22 2.75
N PHE A 137 9.95 -9.12 2.03
CA PHE A 137 8.85 -8.20 1.75
C PHE A 137 9.01 -7.42 0.45
N THR A 138 7.87 -6.97 -0.08
CA THR A 138 7.79 -5.98 -1.15
C THR A 138 6.60 -5.06 -0.88
N ALA A 139 6.64 -3.86 -1.44
CA ALA A 139 5.59 -2.87 -1.30
C ALA A 139 5.45 -2.06 -2.60
N CYS A 140 4.30 -1.44 -2.79
CA CYS A 140 4.04 -0.48 -3.86
C CYS A 140 3.10 0.64 -3.40
N GLY A 141 3.04 1.70 -4.20
CA GLY A 141 2.28 2.91 -3.89
C GLY A 141 2.86 3.68 -2.71
N LYS A 142 1.97 4.23 -1.87
CA LYS A 142 2.26 5.02 -0.66
C LYS A 142 2.25 4.18 0.64
N SER A 143 2.18 2.86 0.54
CA SER A 143 2.15 1.95 1.70
C SER A 143 3.45 2.03 2.53
N LYS A 144 3.37 1.64 3.81
CA LYS A 144 4.42 1.87 4.81
C LYS A 144 4.75 0.64 5.63
N ILE A 145 6.03 0.47 5.93
CA ILE A 145 6.53 -0.62 6.77
C ILE A 145 7.44 -0.02 7.84
N PHE A 146 6.94 0.00 9.08
CA PHE A 146 7.72 0.44 10.24
C PHE A 146 8.32 -0.77 10.93
N LEU A 147 9.63 -0.71 11.21
CA LEU A 147 10.32 -1.61 12.11
C LEU A 147 10.67 -0.83 13.38
N LEU A 148 10.18 -1.27 14.53
CA LEU A 148 10.69 -0.84 15.83
C LEU A 148 11.65 -1.88 16.37
N ARG A 149 12.84 -1.42 16.77
CA ARG A 149 13.89 -2.24 17.38
C ARG A 149 14.53 -1.45 18.51
N GLY A 150 14.29 -1.88 19.74
CA GLY A 150 14.57 -1.07 20.93
C GLY A 150 13.88 0.29 20.83
N ASP A 151 14.62 1.36 21.11
CA ASP A 151 14.14 2.74 21.08
C ASP A 151 14.06 3.40 19.69
N SER A 152 14.36 2.66 18.62
CA SER A 152 14.41 3.18 17.25
C SER A 152 13.21 2.74 16.42
N VAL A 153 12.58 3.70 15.73
CA VAL A 153 11.52 3.45 14.73
C VAL A 153 12.08 3.77 13.34
N LEU A 154 11.99 2.80 12.43
CA LEU A 154 12.56 2.88 11.08
C LEU A 154 11.48 2.60 10.02
N GLU A 155 11.22 3.55 9.12
CA GLU A 155 10.53 3.28 7.85
C GLU A 155 11.48 2.53 6.92
N ILE A 156 11.26 1.23 6.74
CA ILE A 156 12.18 0.37 5.97
C ILE A 156 11.88 0.36 4.47
N GLU A 157 10.67 0.77 4.04
CA GLU A 157 10.32 0.83 2.62
C GLU A 157 10.97 2.02 1.88
N LYS A 158 11.11 3.18 2.55
CA LYS A 158 11.75 4.41 2.00
C LYS A 158 13.11 4.16 1.35
N LYS A 159 13.91 3.23 1.88
CA LYS A 159 15.26 2.91 1.38
C LYS A 159 15.26 2.00 0.14
N LEU A 160 14.14 1.33 -0.13
CA LEU A 160 14.02 0.31 -1.17
C LEU A 160 13.36 0.85 -2.44
N PHE A 161 12.52 1.87 -2.31
CA PHE A 161 11.75 2.46 -3.40
C PHE A 161 12.25 3.88 -3.72
N ILE A 162 13.47 3.97 -4.26
CA ILE A 162 13.86 5.14 -5.06
C ILE A 162 12.80 5.28 -6.17
N GLU A 163 12.26 6.48 -6.39
CA GLU A 163 11.18 6.81 -7.32
C GLU A 163 11.52 6.55 -8.80
N LYS A 164 11.79 5.30 -9.17
CA LYS A 164 11.65 4.85 -10.54
C LYS A 164 10.17 4.97 -10.87
N LYS A 165 9.85 5.74 -11.92
CA LYS A 165 8.51 5.81 -12.49
C LYS A 165 7.97 4.38 -12.62
N ILE A 166 6.77 4.14 -12.10
CA ILE A 166 6.11 2.84 -12.25
C ILE A 166 5.80 2.68 -13.74
N TYR A 167 6.62 1.87 -14.41
CA TYR A 167 6.41 1.45 -15.79
C TYR A 167 5.57 0.18 -15.73
N ALA A 168 4.32 0.26 -16.20
CA ALA A 168 3.56 -0.94 -16.51
C ALA A 168 4.42 -1.82 -17.46
N PRO A 169 4.58 -3.13 -17.21
CA PRO A 169 3.69 -3.97 -16.41
C PRO A 169 4.09 -4.26 -14.94
N LYS A 170 5.23 -3.74 -14.42
CA LYS A 170 5.76 -4.20 -13.12
C LYS A 170 5.40 -3.26 -11.97
N ILE A 171 4.56 -3.73 -11.04
CA ILE A 171 4.15 -3.00 -9.83
C ILE A 171 5.14 -3.24 -8.69
N PHE A 172 5.43 -4.51 -8.36
CA PHE A 172 6.41 -4.87 -7.34
C PHE A 172 7.81 -4.91 -7.95
N ASN A 173 8.55 -3.82 -7.81
CA ASN A 173 9.84 -3.66 -8.45
C ASN A 173 10.96 -4.41 -7.72
N ASN A 174 11.02 -4.27 -6.40
CA ASN A 174 12.10 -4.73 -5.53
C ASN A 174 11.57 -5.64 -4.42
N ILE A 175 12.34 -6.66 -4.04
CA ILE A 175 12.09 -7.51 -2.89
C ILE A 175 13.24 -7.28 -1.91
N ALA A 176 12.90 -7.03 -0.65
CA ALA A 176 13.85 -6.95 0.44
C ALA A 176 13.80 -8.22 1.29
N THR A 177 14.89 -8.48 2.00
CA THR A 177 15.00 -9.58 2.95
C THR A 177 15.85 -9.11 4.12
N GLY A 178 15.34 -9.25 5.34
CA GLY A 178 16.06 -8.94 6.57
C GLY A 178 15.87 -10.04 7.61
N ARG A 179 16.68 -10.05 8.66
CA ARG A 179 16.44 -10.86 9.86
C ARG A 179 15.72 -10.04 10.91
N LEU A 180 14.71 -10.64 11.53
CA LEU A 180 14.05 -10.10 12.71
C LEU A 180 14.71 -10.64 13.98
N ALA A 181 14.82 -9.78 14.98
CA ALA A 181 15.33 -10.09 16.30
C ALA A 181 14.17 -10.23 17.30
N LYS A 182 14.41 -10.92 18.42
CA LYS A 182 13.47 -10.96 19.55
C LYS A 182 13.09 -9.53 19.98
N LYS A 183 11.81 -9.33 20.30
CA LYS A 183 11.20 -8.03 20.66
C LYS A 183 11.12 -7.00 19.52
N ASP A 184 11.51 -7.34 18.29
CA ASP A 184 11.17 -6.50 17.13
C ASP A 184 9.65 -6.36 17.00
N PHE A 185 9.22 -5.21 16.52
CA PHE A 185 7.84 -4.89 16.21
C PHE A 185 7.78 -4.43 14.75
N LEU A 186 6.89 -5.02 13.96
CA LEU A 186 6.62 -4.59 12.60
C LEU A 186 5.20 -4.03 12.50
N ILE A 187 5.04 -2.98 11.71
CA ILE A 187 3.74 -2.44 11.33
C ILE A 187 3.71 -2.36 9.81
N LEU A 188 2.81 -3.13 9.19
CA LEU A 188 2.50 -3.09 7.77
C LEU A 188 1.23 -2.26 7.62
N ALA A 189 1.30 -1.10 6.95
CA ALA A 189 0.18 -0.17 6.91
C ALA A 189 -0.05 0.45 5.52
N THR A 190 -1.31 0.78 5.24
CA THR A 190 -1.68 1.52 4.02
C THR A 190 -1.39 3.01 4.16
N SER A 191 -1.69 3.78 3.12
CA SER A 191 -1.19 5.15 2.97
C SER A 191 -1.63 6.14 4.06
N ARG A 192 -2.78 5.88 4.69
CA ARG A 192 -3.42 6.75 5.68
C ARG A 192 -2.78 6.71 7.07
N PHE A 193 -2.30 5.54 7.51
CA PHE A 193 -1.75 5.33 8.85
C PHE A 193 -0.66 6.34 9.28
N PRO A 194 0.39 6.64 8.47
CA PRO A 194 1.43 7.61 8.85
C PRO A 194 0.93 9.04 9.11
N GLU A 195 -0.24 9.42 8.61
CA GLU A 195 -0.82 10.75 8.86
C GLU A 195 -1.41 10.88 10.27
N LEU A 196 -1.90 9.77 10.83
CA LEU A 196 -2.46 9.70 12.18
C LEU A 196 -1.38 9.31 13.20
N PHE A 197 -0.45 8.45 12.80
CA PHE A 197 0.63 7.93 13.63
C PHE A 197 2.00 8.27 13.02
N PRO A 198 2.53 9.49 13.24
CA PRO A 198 3.91 9.79 12.89
C PRO A 198 4.88 8.89 13.71
N PRO A 199 6.11 8.62 13.23
CA PRO A 199 7.05 7.70 13.88
C PRO A 199 7.30 7.95 15.38
N ALA A 200 7.29 9.22 15.81
CA ALA A 200 7.41 9.58 17.22
C ALA A 200 6.20 9.14 18.06
N ALA A 201 4.98 9.27 17.54
CA ALA A 201 3.77 8.80 18.21
C ALA A 201 3.73 7.27 18.28
N ILE A 202 4.11 6.58 17.19
CA ILE A 202 4.25 5.11 17.16
C ILE A 202 5.20 4.64 18.28
N LYS A 203 6.36 5.31 18.42
CA LYS A 203 7.32 5.02 19.50
C LYS A 203 6.67 5.15 20.89
N THR A 204 6.04 6.29 21.18
CA THR A 204 5.44 6.56 22.50
C THR A 204 4.34 5.57 22.84
N VAL A 205 3.48 5.22 21.88
CA VAL A 205 2.41 4.22 22.08
C VAL A 205 3.01 2.87 22.45
N ILE A 206 3.98 2.37 21.68
CA ILE A 206 4.54 1.02 21.88
C ILE A 206 5.50 0.95 23.09
N ALA A 207 6.17 2.05 23.45
CA ALA A 207 7.01 2.10 24.64
C ALA A 207 6.21 2.08 25.95
N ASN A 208 5.03 2.71 25.97
CA ASN A 208 4.25 2.92 27.18
C ASN A 208 3.17 1.84 27.43
N ASN A 209 2.99 0.88 26.52
CA ASN A 209 1.89 -0.08 26.54
C ASN A 209 2.36 -1.52 26.30
N SER A 210 1.54 -2.50 26.67
CA SER A 210 1.66 -3.87 26.16
C SER A 210 1.41 -3.90 24.64
N PHE A 211 1.65 -5.05 23.99
CA PHE A 211 1.35 -5.19 22.56
C PHE A 211 -0.15 -5.09 22.31
N GLU A 212 -0.91 -5.74 23.19
CA GLU A 212 -2.36 -5.85 23.18
C GLU A 212 -2.98 -4.46 23.37
N ASN A 213 -2.56 -3.72 24.39
CA ASN A 213 -3.02 -2.34 24.65
C ASN A 213 -2.58 -1.37 23.53
N SER A 214 -1.41 -1.59 22.91
CA SER A 214 -0.96 -0.81 21.74
C SER A 214 -1.88 -1.02 20.53
N CYS A 215 -2.23 -2.28 20.24
CA CYS A 215 -3.17 -2.64 19.18
C CYS A 215 -4.55 -2.03 19.44
N GLU A 216 -5.05 -2.15 20.67
CA GLU A 216 -6.34 -1.59 21.08
C GLU A 216 -6.37 -0.07 20.93
N TYR A 217 -5.42 0.65 21.52
CA TYR A 217 -5.28 2.11 21.43
C TYR A 217 -5.22 2.61 19.98
N ILE A 218 -4.43 1.93 19.14
CA ILE A 218 -4.33 2.25 17.71
C ILE A 218 -5.67 2.01 17.02
N SER A 219 -6.32 0.87 17.26
CA SER A 219 -7.63 0.53 16.66
C SER A 219 -8.74 1.51 17.08
N GLU A 220 -8.76 1.93 18.35
CA GLU A 220 -9.72 2.93 18.83
C GLU A 220 -9.50 4.28 18.16
N THR A 221 -8.25 4.73 18.09
CA THR A 221 -7.89 6.02 17.49
C THR A 221 -8.23 6.02 15.99
N LEU A 222 -8.01 4.90 15.28
CA LEU A 222 -8.43 4.72 13.89
C LEU A 222 -9.96 4.68 13.72
N ARG A 223 -10.71 4.15 14.71
CA ARG A 223 -12.19 4.24 14.73
C ARG A 223 -12.66 5.68 14.97
N LYS A 224 -12.02 6.39 15.90
CA LYS A 224 -12.33 7.76 16.34
C LYS A 224 -11.97 8.86 15.31
N ASP A 225 -11.14 8.59 14.28
CA ASP A 225 -10.86 9.58 13.22
C ASP A 225 -12.14 9.95 12.44
N LYS A 226 -12.56 11.22 12.61
CA LYS A 226 -13.73 11.81 11.95
C LYS A 226 -13.66 11.78 10.43
N LYS A 227 -12.47 11.71 9.84
CA LYS A 227 -12.29 11.65 8.39
C LYS A 227 -12.73 10.30 7.79
N GLN A 228 -12.96 9.28 8.62
CA GLN A 228 -13.39 7.93 8.22
C GLN A 228 -12.54 7.28 7.12
N ALA A 229 -11.30 7.74 6.98
CA ALA A 229 -10.40 7.34 5.91
C ALA A 229 -10.09 5.84 5.99
N PRO A 230 -9.81 5.19 4.85
CA PRO A 230 -9.50 3.78 4.81
C PRO A 230 -8.23 3.51 5.63
N CYS A 231 -8.10 2.31 6.17
CA CYS A 231 -6.82 1.88 6.72
C CYS A 231 -6.75 0.37 6.74
N GLY A 232 -5.76 -0.20 6.04
CA GLY A 232 -5.29 -1.56 6.24
C GLY A 232 -4.08 -1.53 7.15
N LEU A 233 -4.07 -2.37 8.18
CA LEU A 233 -3.03 -2.42 9.19
C LEU A 233 -2.82 -3.86 9.66
N ILE A 234 -1.57 -4.35 9.60
CA ILE A 234 -1.15 -5.57 10.28
C ILE A 234 0.00 -5.20 11.22
N MET A 235 -0.18 -5.45 12.51
CA MET A 235 0.83 -5.28 13.54
C MET A 235 1.37 -6.66 13.92
N ILE A 236 2.70 -6.81 13.91
CA ILE A 236 3.39 -8.07 14.15
C ILE A 236 4.42 -7.88 15.26
N ARG A 237 4.35 -8.67 16.33
CA ARG A 237 5.39 -8.71 17.39
C ARG A 237 6.17 -10.01 17.34
N VAL A 238 7.49 -9.88 17.37
CA VAL A 238 8.45 -10.97 17.31
C VAL A 238 8.73 -11.45 18.74
N ILE A 239 7.94 -12.41 19.20
CA ILE A 239 8.02 -12.95 20.56
C ILE A 239 9.09 -14.04 20.60
N ALA A 240 9.89 -14.05 21.68
CA ALA A 240 10.72 -15.19 21.98
C ALA A 240 9.82 -16.41 22.21
N GLY A 241 9.92 -17.40 21.34
CA GLY A 241 9.50 -18.75 21.72
C GLY A 241 10.38 -19.19 22.87
N GLU A 242 9.80 -19.21 24.06
CA GLU A 242 10.20 -20.16 25.07
C GLU A 242 10.10 -21.57 24.46
N ASN A 243 10.82 -22.53 25.03
CA ASN A 243 10.67 -23.92 24.62
C ASN A 243 9.27 -24.38 25.03
N VAL A 244 8.30 -24.14 24.14
CA VAL A 244 7.00 -24.81 24.15
C VAL A 244 7.32 -26.28 23.88
N SER A 245 7.65 -27.01 24.95
CA SER A 245 7.38 -28.43 25.04
C SER A 245 5.96 -28.59 24.53
N THR A 246 5.82 -29.20 23.36
CA THR A 246 4.52 -29.28 22.69
C THR A 246 3.54 -29.88 23.67
N ILE A 247 2.57 -29.08 24.14
CA ILE A 247 1.31 -29.59 24.65
C ILE A 247 0.64 -30.19 23.41
N ARG A 248 1.04 -31.41 23.10
CA ARG A 248 0.28 -32.32 22.27
C ARG A 248 -0.96 -32.60 23.09
N TYR A 249 -2.03 -31.86 22.82
CA TYR A 249 -3.33 -32.34 23.21
C TYR A 249 -3.47 -33.75 22.62
N SER A 250 -3.66 -34.74 23.49
CA SER A 250 -3.96 -36.08 23.05
C SER A 250 -5.19 -36.02 22.13
N TYR A 251 -5.26 -36.90 21.14
CA TYR A 251 -6.47 -37.02 20.32
C TYR A 251 -7.70 -37.30 21.21
N GLU A 252 -7.49 -37.91 22.39
CA GLU A 252 -8.48 -38.16 23.42
C GLU A 252 -8.94 -36.89 24.16
N GLU A 253 -8.06 -35.91 24.39
CA GLU A 253 -8.43 -34.64 25.04
C GLU A 253 -9.30 -33.78 24.12
N LEU A 254 -9.00 -33.76 22.81
CA LEU A 254 -9.85 -33.14 21.80
C LEU A 254 -11.20 -33.88 21.66
N LYS A 255 -11.21 -35.22 21.82
CA LYS A 255 -12.43 -36.03 21.81
C LYS A 255 -13.31 -35.76 23.05
N ASN A 256 -12.70 -35.52 24.21
CA ASN A 256 -13.41 -35.16 25.43
C ASN A 256 -13.98 -33.73 25.37
N ALA A 257 -13.28 -32.78 24.74
CA ALA A 257 -13.80 -31.44 24.50
C ALA A 257 -14.97 -31.41 23.48
N ALA A 258 -14.95 -32.31 22.47
CA ALA A 258 -16.02 -32.42 21.49
C ALA A 258 -17.36 -32.93 22.08
N ASN A 259 -17.33 -33.69 23.17
CA ASN A 259 -18.53 -34.21 23.85
C ASN A 259 -19.35 -33.14 24.61
N ILE A 260 -18.95 -31.87 24.57
CA ILE A 260 -19.73 -30.75 25.15
C ILE A 260 -20.71 -30.15 24.10
N TYR A 261 -20.60 -30.55 22.82
CA TYR A 261 -21.50 -30.09 21.76
C TYR A 261 -22.42 -31.22 21.30
N ASP A 262 -23.61 -31.31 21.90
CA ASP A 262 -24.68 -32.21 21.44
C ASP A 262 -25.48 -31.56 20.29
N PRO A 263 -25.37 -32.06 19.05
CA PRO A 263 -26.10 -31.51 17.92
C PRO A 263 -27.59 -31.90 17.90
N ASN A 264 -28.07 -32.76 18.82
CA ASN A 264 -29.43 -33.32 18.78
C ASN A 264 -30.44 -32.57 19.66
N ARG A 265 -30.06 -31.48 20.36
CA ARG A 265 -31.00 -30.68 21.14
C ARG A 265 -31.76 -29.67 20.26
N VAL A 266 -32.61 -30.19 19.39
CA VAL A 266 -33.66 -29.45 18.69
C VAL A 266 -34.98 -30.17 18.95
N ASP A 267 -35.95 -29.46 19.54
CA ASP A 267 -37.29 -29.99 19.79
C ASP A 267 -38.02 -30.25 18.47
N ILE A 268 -38.30 -31.52 18.16
CA ILE A 268 -39.04 -31.90 16.94
C ILE A 268 -40.53 -31.98 17.26
N ILE A 269 -41.31 -31.08 16.66
CA ILE A 269 -42.72 -31.31 16.41
C ILE A 269 -42.85 -32.07 15.07
N ASN A 270 -43.41 -33.27 15.17
CA ASN A 270 -43.74 -34.26 14.14
C ASN A 270 -43.92 -33.79 12.68
N ALA A 271 -43.36 -34.57 11.73
CA ALA A 271 -44.15 -35.23 10.67
C ALA A 271 -43.38 -36.36 9.96
N ALA A 272 -44.11 -37.43 9.62
CA ALA A 272 -43.69 -38.71 9.05
C ALA A 272 -42.89 -38.71 7.73
N GLY A 273 -42.18 -39.82 7.44
CA GLY A 273 -41.72 -40.15 6.08
C GLY A 273 -40.64 -41.24 5.96
N ASN A 274 -41.04 -42.51 5.81
CA ASN A 274 -40.11 -43.61 5.47
C ASN A 274 -39.50 -43.46 4.07
N THR A 275 -38.26 -43.92 3.84
CA THR A 275 -37.95 -45.07 2.94
C THR A 275 -36.44 -45.42 2.87
N THR A 276 -36.16 -46.62 2.37
CA THR A 276 -34.87 -47.36 2.37
C THR A 276 -34.04 -47.15 1.10
N GLY A 277 -32.69 -47.28 1.15
CA GLY A 277 -31.85 -47.30 -0.07
C GLY A 277 -30.39 -47.79 0.12
N LYS A 278 -30.03 -48.88 -0.55
CA LYS A 278 -28.75 -49.63 -0.48
C LYS A 278 -27.54 -49.04 -1.25
N GLN A 279 -26.35 -49.18 -0.66
CA GLN A 279 -25.07 -49.75 -1.18
C GLN A 279 -24.31 -49.27 -2.46
N ASN A 280 -22.99 -49.54 -2.42
CA ASN A 280 -21.98 -49.75 -3.48
C ASN A 280 -21.32 -48.51 -4.11
N SER A 281 -19.98 -48.32 -3.98
CA SER A 281 -18.82 -48.90 -4.73
C SER A 281 -18.64 -48.27 -6.13
N GLY A 282 -17.45 -47.99 -6.68
CA GLY A 282 -16.04 -48.16 -6.27
C GLY A 282 -15.09 -47.73 -7.41
N ASN A 283 -13.76 -47.88 -7.25
CA ASN A 283 -12.67 -47.53 -8.21
C ASN A 283 -12.48 -46.03 -8.58
N ALA A 284 -11.29 -45.41 -8.69
CA ALA A 284 -9.87 -45.78 -8.82
C ALA A 284 -9.24 -45.55 -10.22
N ASN A 285 -8.06 -44.88 -10.22
CA ASN A 285 -7.07 -44.70 -11.31
C ASN A 285 -7.48 -43.75 -12.46
N ASN A 286 -6.69 -42.73 -12.83
CA ASN A 286 -5.35 -42.90 -13.40
C ASN A 286 -4.47 -41.63 -13.38
N TYR A 287 -3.15 -41.81 -13.26
CA TYR A 287 -2.10 -40.81 -13.54
C TYR A 287 -1.30 -41.26 -14.77
N LYS A 288 -1.02 -40.40 -15.76
CA LYS A 288 0.25 -40.45 -16.53
C LYS A 288 0.54 -39.30 -17.49
N SER A 289 1.74 -38.72 -17.30
CA SER A 289 2.62 -38.14 -18.36
C SER A 289 2.13 -36.84 -19.06
N LYS A 290 2.99 -36.02 -19.69
CA LYS A 290 4.35 -36.25 -20.21
C LYS A 290 5.18 -34.93 -20.27
N ILE A 291 6.50 -35.05 -20.39
CA ILE A 291 7.51 -33.96 -20.44
C ILE A 291 8.12 -33.84 -21.86
N LEU A 292 8.85 -32.74 -22.12
CA LEU A 292 9.66 -32.34 -23.31
C LEU A 292 8.85 -31.59 -24.41
N PHE A 293 9.31 -30.46 -24.95
CA PHE A 293 10.62 -30.22 -25.59
C PHE A 293 11.14 -28.76 -25.49
N LEU A 294 12.42 -28.53 -25.82
CA LEU A 294 13.08 -27.22 -25.93
C LEU A 294 13.32 -26.80 -27.40
N LYS A 295 13.59 -25.49 -27.61
CA LYS A 295 14.76 -24.89 -28.31
C LYS A 295 14.48 -23.91 -29.48
N ASN A 296 15.42 -22.97 -29.67
CA ASN A 296 15.71 -22.10 -30.84
C ASN A 296 14.78 -20.87 -31.10
N ASN A 297 15.21 -19.73 -31.71
CA ASN A 297 16.52 -19.01 -31.81
C ASN A 297 16.32 -17.64 -32.53
N GLY A 298 17.27 -16.69 -32.39
CA GLY A 298 17.45 -15.47 -33.26
C GLY A 298 16.73 -14.19 -32.76
N ASN A 299 17.34 -12.98 -32.66
CA ASN A 299 18.15 -12.15 -33.59
C ASN A 299 17.32 -11.61 -34.78
N GLU A 300 17.33 -10.32 -35.21
CA GLU A 300 18.33 -9.23 -35.16
C GLU A 300 17.76 -7.77 -35.11
N PHE A 301 18.67 -6.81 -34.81
CA PHE A 301 18.80 -5.38 -35.24
C PHE A 301 17.61 -4.53 -35.77
N LEU A 302 17.55 -3.27 -35.28
CA LEU A 302 18.02 -2.09 -36.05
C LEU A 302 18.28 -0.83 -35.19
N LYS A 303 19.13 0.09 -35.69
CA LYS A 303 19.61 1.32 -35.02
C LYS A 303 18.84 2.56 -35.48
N GLN A 304 18.74 3.61 -34.65
CA GLN A 304 18.84 5.00 -35.15
C GLN A 304 19.20 6.07 -34.08
N ARG A 305 19.78 7.18 -34.56
CA ARG A 305 20.32 8.39 -33.88
C ARG A 305 19.65 9.61 -34.55
N LEU A 306 19.50 10.82 -33.99
CA LEU A 306 19.88 11.50 -32.73
C LEU A 306 18.73 12.56 -32.48
N PRO A 307 18.85 13.77 -31.85
CA PRO A 307 19.91 14.40 -31.06
C PRO A 307 19.51 14.82 -29.62
N LYS A 308 20.49 15.35 -28.89
CA LYS A 308 20.37 15.87 -27.51
C LYS A 308 19.72 17.27 -27.50
N ILE A 309 18.85 17.53 -26.52
CA ILE A 309 18.48 18.90 -26.10
C ILE A 309 18.86 19.05 -24.61
N SER A 310 19.50 20.17 -24.26
CA SER A 310 20.19 20.33 -22.98
C SER A 310 19.26 20.38 -21.75
N CYS A 311 19.60 19.62 -20.71
CA CYS A 311 18.78 19.51 -19.50
C CYS A 311 18.84 20.73 -18.57
N ARG A 312 19.73 21.70 -18.81
CA ARG A 312 20.04 22.80 -17.87
C ARG A 312 18.89 23.81 -17.76
N ALA A 313 18.31 24.25 -18.89
CA ALA A 313 17.22 25.23 -18.92
C ALA A 313 15.90 24.74 -18.27
N LYS A 314 15.64 23.44 -18.26
CA LYS A 314 14.45 22.87 -17.61
C LYS A 314 14.55 22.90 -16.08
N LYS A 315 15.75 22.85 -15.50
CA LYS A 315 15.97 22.86 -14.04
C LYS A 315 15.74 24.25 -13.45
N GLU A 316 16.27 25.29 -14.13
CA GLU A 316 16.05 26.71 -13.80
C GLU A 316 14.54 27.07 -13.79
N LEU A 317 13.82 26.76 -14.88
CA LEU A 317 12.40 27.07 -15.02
C LEU A 317 11.51 26.37 -13.97
N PHE A 318 11.88 25.18 -13.52
CA PHE A 318 11.11 24.44 -12.52
C PHE A 318 11.28 25.06 -11.12
N ASN A 319 12.49 25.50 -10.78
CA ASN A 319 12.78 26.20 -9.53
C ASN A 319 12.04 27.55 -9.46
N PHE A 320 11.99 28.30 -10.57
CA PHE A 320 11.29 29.59 -10.64
C PHE A 320 9.79 29.50 -10.35
N TRP A 321 9.10 28.49 -10.92
CA TRP A 321 7.67 28.25 -10.63
C TRP A 321 7.43 27.76 -9.20
N GLY A 322 8.36 26.97 -8.63
CA GLY A 322 8.33 26.59 -7.22
C GLY A 322 8.44 27.82 -6.30
N PHE A 323 9.38 28.72 -6.59
CA PHE A 323 9.57 29.97 -5.85
C PHE A 323 8.33 30.87 -5.92
N ILE A 324 7.75 31.09 -7.11
CA ILE A 324 6.50 31.86 -7.27
C ILE A 324 5.38 31.26 -6.42
N LYS A 325 5.18 29.93 -6.48
CA LYS A 325 4.09 29.26 -5.75
C LYS A 325 4.28 29.34 -4.22
N TYR A 326 5.52 29.25 -3.74
CA TYR A 326 5.86 29.45 -2.33
C TYR A 326 5.66 30.90 -1.86
N PHE A 327 6.18 31.87 -2.62
CA PHE A 327 6.11 33.29 -2.31
C PHE A 327 4.65 33.79 -2.23
N PHE A 328 3.84 33.50 -3.25
CA PHE A 328 2.41 33.86 -3.26
C PHE A 328 1.55 33.07 -2.26
N GLY A 329 2.00 31.88 -1.85
CA GLY A 329 1.31 31.07 -0.83
C GLY A 329 1.58 31.52 0.60
N LYS A 330 2.75 32.12 0.87
CA LYS A 330 3.19 32.44 2.24
C LYS A 330 3.08 33.93 2.62
N PHE A 331 3.17 34.85 1.66
CA PHE A 331 3.23 36.30 1.95
C PHE A 331 1.97 37.11 1.62
N LEU A 332 0.91 36.48 1.09
CA LEU A 332 -0.35 37.15 0.75
C LEU A 332 -1.54 36.44 1.42
N PRO A 333 -1.94 36.84 2.65
CA PRO A 333 -3.12 36.30 3.30
C PRO A 333 -4.40 36.62 2.51
N ALA A 334 -5.45 35.85 2.75
CA ALA A 334 -6.72 35.91 2.03
C ALA A 334 -7.62 37.10 2.45
N CYS A 335 -7.06 38.30 2.61
CA CYS A 335 -7.81 39.51 2.94
C CYS A 335 -8.28 40.25 1.69
N PRO A 336 -9.50 40.81 1.66
CA PRO A 336 -9.93 41.72 0.60
C PRO A 336 -9.10 43.02 0.65
N PRO A 337 -8.81 43.65 -0.51
CA PRO A 337 -7.90 44.79 -0.59
C PRO A 337 -8.51 46.09 -0.06
N VAL A 338 -7.86 46.69 0.94
CA VAL A 338 -8.34 47.89 1.66
C VAL A 338 -8.15 49.20 0.87
N ASN A 339 -7.29 49.24 -0.17
CA ASN A 339 -7.11 50.44 -1.01
C ASN A 339 -7.12 50.15 -2.52
N LYS A 340 -7.27 51.22 -3.33
CA LYS A 340 -7.35 51.17 -4.81
C LYS A 340 -6.13 50.49 -5.46
N THR A 341 -4.93 50.67 -4.90
CA THR A 341 -3.68 50.07 -5.42
C THR A 341 -3.64 48.57 -5.16
N CYS A 342 -3.95 48.14 -3.94
CA CYS A 342 -4.07 46.72 -3.58
C CYS A 342 -5.15 46.02 -4.41
N ARG A 343 -6.27 46.70 -4.72
CA ARG A 343 -7.33 46.16 -5.58
C ARG A 343 -6.85 45.91 -7.02
N ARG A 344 -6.00 46.77 -7.59
CA ARG A 344 -5.39 46.56 -8.90
C ARG A 344 -4.42 45.36 -8.91
N VAL A 345 -3.57 45.22 -7.88
CA VAL A 345 -2.65 44.08 -7.75
C VAL A 345 -3.42 42.75 -7.58
N TRP A 346 -4.49 42.75 -6.77
CA TRP A 346 -5.34 41.58 -6.57
C TRP A 346 -6.10 41.15 -7.84
N LEU A 347 -6.63 42.11 -8.61
CA LEU A 347 -7.25 41.84 -9.91
C LEU A 347 -6.23 41.27 -10.91
N LEU A 348 -5.00 41.81 -10.93
CA LEU A 348 -3.92 41.30 -11.81
C LEU A 348 -3.54 39.86 -11.44
N LYS A 349 -3.38 39.53 -10.14
CA LYS A 349 -3.14 38.16 -9.64
C LYS A 349 -4.23 37.21 -10.16
N ASN A 350 -5.49 37.58 -10.01
CA ASN A 350 -6.62 36.73 -10.42
C ASN A 350 -6.73 36.59 -11.95
N ALA A 351 -6.42 37.65 -12.71
CA ALA A 351 -6.34 37.57 -14.17
C ALA A 351 -5.24 36.58 -14.63
N ILE A 352 -4.05 36.63 -14.02
CA ILE A 352 -2.94 35.70 -14.33
C ILE A 352 -3.33 34.26 -13.98
N ILE A 353 -3.96 34.01 -12.83
CA ILE A 353 -4.43 32.68 -12.43
C ILE A 353 -5.50 32.14 -13.40
N LYS A 354 -6.47 32.98 -13.81
CA LYS A 354 -7.51 32.61 -14.79
C LYS A 354 -6.89 32.29 -16.15
N TYR A 355 -5.92 33.09 -16.60
CA TYR A 355 -5.21 32.86 -17.88
C TYR A 355 -4.36 31.58 -17.84
N SER A 356 -3.73 31.28 -16.70
CA SER A 356 -2.93 30.05 -16.51
C SER A 356 -3.75 28.77 -16.51
N ARG A 357 -5.06 28.82 -16.23
CA ARG A 357 -5.95 27.64 -16.23
C ARG A 357 -6.49 27.27 -17.62
N ASN A 358 -6.59 28.22 -18.55
CA ASN A 358 -7.28 28.01 -19.85
C ASN A 358 -6.42 27.40 -20.98
N GLY A 359 -5.31 26.73 -20.65
CA GLY A 359 -4.65 25.70 -21.49
C GLY A 359 -4.02 26.07 -22.85
N THR A 360 -4.34 27.22 -23.45
CA THR A 360 -3.99 27.56 -24.85
C THR A 360 -2.58 28.15 -25.02
N ILE A 361 -1.56 27.49 -24.46
CA ILE A 361 -0.17 27.97 -24.45
C ILE A 361 0.66 27.33 -25.57
N ARG A 362 0.53 27.84 -26.81
CA ARG A 362 1.50 27.52 -27.91
C ARG A 362 2.07 28.70 -28.69
N ARG A 363 1.48 29.91 -28.68
CA ARG A 363 1.97 31.06 -29.48
C ARG A 363 2.30 32.37 -28.74
N LYS A 364 2.13 32.46 -27.41
CA LYS A 364 2.35 33.72 -26.64
C LYS A 364 3.30 33.60 -25.43
N LYS A 365 4.41 32.87 -25.58
CA LYS A 365 5.42 32.75 -24.50
C LYS A 365 6.16 34.06 -24.20
N THR A 366 6.53 34.81 -25.24
CA THR A 366 7.24 36.09 -25.12
C THR A 366 6.42 37.15 -24.38
N THR A 367 5.12 37.26 -24.65
CA THR A 367 4.22 38.20 -24.00
C THR A 367 3.99 37.91 -22.52
N ILE A 368 3.93 36.63 -22.13
CA ILE A 368 3.84 36.23 -20.71
C ILE A 368 5.14 36.54 -19.96
N ILE A 369 6.30 36.30 -20.59
CA ILE A 369 7.62 36.62 -20.00
C ILE A 369 7.77 38.13 -19.82
N ALA A 370 7.41 38.94 -20.83
CA ALA A 370 7.44 40.40 -20.73
C ALA A 370 6.54 40.93 -19.60
N ALA A 371 5.31 40.39 -19.47
CA ALA A 371 4.40 40.77 -18.38
C ALA A 371 4.95 40.42 -16.99
N LEU A 372 5.61 39.26 -16.84
CA LEU A 372 6.27 38.87 -15.60
C LEU A 372 7.46 39.77 -15.25
N ILE A 373 8.27 40.18 -16.23
CA ILE A 373 9.40 41.11 -16.05
C ILE A 373 8.89 42.49 -15.61
N ILE A 374 7.87 43.04 -16.29
CA ILE A 374 7.26 44.33 -15.92
C ILE A 374 6.69 44.28 -14.49
N PHE A 375 6.06 43.18 -14.10
CA PHE A 375 5.53 42.99 -12.75
C PHE A 375 6.65 42.90 -11.68
N LEU A 376 7.77 42.24 -11.99
CA LEU A 376 8.95 42.18 -11.12
C LEU A 376 9.58 43.57 -10.93
N ILE A 377 9.73 44.34 -12.02
CA ILE A 377 10.23 45.73 -11.97
C ILE A 377 9.29 46.60 -11.12
N ALA A 378 7.98 46.47 -11.28
CA ALA A 378 7.00 47.20 -10.47
C ALA A 378 7.10 46.88 -8.97
N ILE A 379 7.37 45.62 -8.60
CA ILE A 379 7.62 45.22 -7.20
C ILE A 379 8.91 45.88 -6.67
N ILE A 380 10.00 45.86 -7.45
CA ILE A 380 11.29 46.46 -7.04
C ILE A 380 11.15 47.97 -6.84
N ILE A 381 10.49 48.67 -7.77
CA ILE A 381 10.20 50.11 -7.65
C ILE A 381 9.33 50.40 -6.42
N PHE A 382 8.29 49.59 -6.17
CA PHE A 382 7.45 49.75 -4.98
C PHE A 382 8.23 49.52 -3.67
N TYR A 383 9.17 48.57 -3.66
CA TYR A 383 10.03 48.32 -2.50
C TYR A 383 11.00 49.48 -2.23
N PHE A 384 11.57 50.08 -3.29
CA PHE A 384 12.39 51.28 -3.18
C PHE A 384 11.60 52.49 -2.69
N LEU A 385 10.41 52.74 -3.25
CA LEU A 385 9.56 53.88 -2.91
C LEU A 385 8.95 53.78 -1.50
N THR A 386 8.83 52.59 -0.92
CA THR A 386 8.27 52.40 0.43
C THR A 386 9.30 52.52 1.56
N GLY A 387 10.58 52.77 1.25
CA GLY A 387 11.58 53.25 2.21
C GLY A 387 11.92 52.29 3.36
N LYS A 388 11.53 51.02 3.30
CA LYS A 388 11.80 50.03 4.36
C LYS A 388 13.15 49.34 4.19
N SER A 389 14.22 50.12 4.33
CA SER A 389 15.61 49.67 4.32
C SER A 389 16.05 49.09 5.67
N THR A 390 15.55 47.89 6.01
CA THR A 390 16.17 47.02 7.04
C THR A 390 16.21 45.58 6.57
N ILE A 391 17.25 45.22 5.81
CA ILE A 391 17.63 43.82 5.55
C ILE A 391 18.87 43.54 6.41
N ILE A 392 18.67 42.88 7.54
CA ILE A 392 19.76 42.24 8.28
C ILE A 392 20.03 40.92 7.54
N ILE A 393 21.19 40.81 6.92
CA ILE A 393 21.68 39.55 6.35
C ILE A 393 22.29 38.73 7.50
N LYS A 394 21.74 37.54 7.74
CA LYS A 394 22.33 36.48 8.56
C LYS A 394 21.98 35.13 7.94
#